data_AF-A0A389MBV9-F1
#
_entry.id   AF-A0A389MBV9-F1
#
_cell.length_a   1.000
_cell.length_b   1.000
_cell.length_c   1.000
_cell.angle_alpha   90.00
_cell.angle_beta   90.00
_cell.angle_gamma   90.00
#
_symmetry.space_group_name_H-M   'P 1'
#
loop_
_entity.id
_entity.type
_entity.pdbx_description
1 polymer ?
#
loop_
_entity_poly.entity_id
_entity_poly.type
_entity_poly.pdbx_seq_one_letter_code
_entity_poly.pdbx_strand_id
1 'polypeptide(L)'
;MDPSSLAPALQQQHGEHYYREVNRLREVLRDKLTTTYRLEGYDIFLVQSVRIGLAMLSHLLHKHNLSLQLGEQRHYQPIELLFSHPVPNDASAQNSGVNIVTHVNPYTGVIDDLEGCEGKAVVDASHSFATGLHDELITNSSIFLAPLHKHASVAVGLAIIAVRPEHYSCLFRSELRLFEGSTVSQRPLQEAIDTMDAPTWRPYNVASIEKIDLPLTNGLRLTSVSASGLPFACFPVATLSEEQLRKIKQMDGSYFEHAHTLRISRSTRGKCSQQVDHTGSVIDDLARLWSQK
;
A
#
# COMPACT_ATOMS: atom_id res chain seq x y z
N MET A 1 21.57 16.39 -5.88
CA MET A 1 22.55 16.02 -6.90
C MET A 1 23.01 17.28 -7.62
N ASP A 2 24.29 17.34 -7.96
CA ASP A 2 24.92 18.48 -8.62
C ASP A 2 24.54 18.50 -10.13
N PRO A 3 24.01 19.62 -10.68
CA PRO A 3 23.76 19.77 -12.13
C PRO A 3 24.97 19.45 -13.02
N SER A 4 26.19 19.56 -12.48
CA SER A 4 27.44 19.19 -13.16
C SER A 4 27.56 17.69 -13.45
N SER A 5 26.72 16.84 -12.84
CA SER A 5 26.72 15.38 -13.01
C SER A 5 25.96 14.90 -14.25
N LEU A 6 25.27 15.79 -14.98
CA LEU A 6 24.57 15.43 -16.22
C LEU A 6 25.53 15.47 -17.42
N ALA A 7 25.45 14.46 -18.29
CA ALA A 7 26.18 14.48 -19.56
C ALA A 7 25.78 15.73 -20.38
N PRO A 8 26.70 16.36 -21.14
CA PRO A 8 26.42 17.61 -21.86
C PRO A 8 25.18 17.56 -22.77
N ALA A 9 24.93 16.42 -23.42
CA ALA A 9 23.73 16.23 -24.25
C ALA A 9 22.43 16.30 -23.43
N LEU A 10 22.44 15.79 -22.19
CA LEU A 10 21.29 15.84 -21.28
C LEU A 10 21.12 17.22 -20.65
N GLN A 11 22.22 17.95 -20.41
CA GLN A 11 22.17 19.36 -20.01
C GLN A 11 21.55 20.24 -21.10
N GLN A 12 21.84 19.97 -22.38
CA GLN A 12 21.19 20.68 -23.49
C GLN A 12 19.69 20.36 -23.59
N GLN A 13 19.28 19.12 -23.32
CA GLN A 13 17.88 18.69 -23.41
C GLN A 13 17.03 19.14 -22.22
N HIS A 14 17.58 19.14 -21.00
CA HIS A 14 16.84 19.39 -19.76
C HIS A 14 17.26 20.66 -19.01
N GLY A 15 18.30 21.36 -19.48
CA GLY A 15 18.89 22.52 -18.81
C GLY A 15 19.56 22.18 -17.47
N GLU A 16 19.98 23.23 -16.74
CA GLU A 16 20.48 23.11 -15.36
C GLU A 16 19.35 22.89 -14.32
N HIS A 17 18.11 22.70 -14.77
CA HIS A 17 16.92 22.84 -13.93
C HIS A 17 16.19 21.54 -13.64
N TYR A 18 16.60 20.40 -14.20
CA TYR A 18 15.94 19.11 -13.99
C TYR A 18 15.68 18.81 -12.50
N TYR A 19 16.72 18.84 -11.67
CA TYR A 19 16.58 18.54 -10.24
C TYR A 19 15.74 19.58 -9.49
N ARG A 20 15.77 20.85 -9.92
CA ARG A 20 14.92 21.91 -9.34
C ARG A 20 13.46 21.66 -9.68
N GLU A 21 13.17 21.27 -10.91
CA GLU A 21 11.81 20.96 -11.36
C GLU A 21 11.27 19.71 -10.68
N VAL A 22 12.07 18.65 -10.58
CA VAL A 22 11.69 17.45 -9.83
C VAL A 22 11.36 17.79 -8.37
N ASN A 23 12.18 18.64 -7.72
CA ASN A 23 11.88 19.09 -6.36
C ASN A 23 10.58 19.90 -6.29
N ARG A 24 10.35 20.82 -7.24
CA ARG A 24 9.09 21.58 -7.32
C ARG A 24 7.88 20.64 -7.45
N LEU A 25 7.95 19.64 -8.32
CA LEU A 25 6.88 18.65 -8.50
C LEU A 25 6.66 17.82 -7.22
N ARG A 26 7.73 17.44 -6.49
CA ARG A 26 7.60 16.75 -5.20
C ARG A 26 6.85 17.60 -4.18
N GLU A 27 7.18 18.88 -4.05
CA GLU A 27 6.48 19.78 -3.13
C GLU A 27 5.00 19.95 -3.52
N VAL A 28 4.70 20.19 -4.79
CA VAL A 28 3.31 20.31 -5.27
C VAL A 28 2.52 19.03 -5.01
N LEU A 29 3.09 17.87 -5.33
CA LEU A 29 2.42 16.59 -5.09
C LEU A 29 2.22 16.34 -3.59
N ARG A 30 3.21 16.70 -2.75
CA ARG A 30 3.10 16.57 -1.31
C ARG A 30 1.96 17.41 -0.75
N ASP A 31 1.86 18.67 -1.13
CA ASP A 31 0.79 19.56 -0.65
C ASP A 31 -0.59 19.02 -1.05
N LYS A 32 -0.72 18.52 -2.29
CA LYS A 32 -1.96 17.87 -2.76
C LYS A 32 -2.30 16.63 -1.95
N LEU A 33 -1.33 15.75 -1.70
CA LEU A 33 -1.54 14.53 -0.93
C LEU A 33 -1.92 14.86 0.52
N THR A 34 -1.20 15.79 1.15
CA THR A 34 -1.48 16.26 2.50
C THR A 34 -2.92 16.75 2.63
N THR A 35 -3.33 17.65 1.75
CA THR A 35 -4.68 18.24 1.79
C THR A 35 -5.76 17.19 1.50
N THR A 36 -5.53 16.34 0.50
CA THR A 36 -6.56 15.39 0.03
C THR A 36 -6.81 14.24 1.01
N TYR A 37 -5.74 13.79 1.67
CA TYR A 37 -5.73 12.65 2.57
C TYR A 37 -5.56 13.05 4.04
N ARG A 38 -5.73 14.34 4.37
CA ARG A 38 -5.70 14.86 5.75
C ARG A 38 -4.46 14.42 6.52
N LEU A 39 -3.30 14.57 5.89
CA LEU A 39 -2.00 14.14 6.42
C LEU A 39 -1.23 15.30 7.06
N GLU A 40 -1.91 16.32 7.58
CA GLU A 40 -1.26 17.52 8.15
C GLU A 40 -0.36 17.20 9.34
N GLY A 41 -0.63 16.09 10.04
CA GLY A 41 0.20 15.54 11.12
C GLY A 41 1.38 14.68 10.65
N TYR A 42 1.69 14.62 9.35
CA TYR A 42 2.74 13.78 8.80
C TYR A 42 3.70 14.55 7.91
N ASP A 43 4.98 14.20 8.01
CA ASP A 43 5.95 14.44 6.96
C ASP A 43 5.85 13.33 5.90
N ILE A 44 5.60 13.70 4.65
CA ILE A 44 5.44 12.78 3.53
C ILE A 44 6.72 12.72 2.70
N PHE A 45 7.20 11.51 2.43
CA PHE A 45 8.34 11.24 1.57
C PHE A 45 7.89 10.35 0.41
N LEU A 46 8.29 10.72 -0.81
CA LEU A 46 7.95 9.97 -2.02
C LEU A 46 9.05 8.96 -2.33
N VAL A 47 8.65 7.73 -2.65
CA VAL A 47 9.55 6.64 -3.06
C VAL A 47 8.94 5.85 -4.23
N GLN A 48 9.74 5.03 -4.92
CA GLN A 48 9.26 4.32 -6.11
C GLN A 48 8.21 3.24 -5.82
N SER A 49 8.29 2.60 -4.67
CA SER A 49 7.37 1.54 -4.26
C SER A 49 7.45 1.30 -2.75
N VAL A 50 6.44 0.62 -2.20
CA VAL A 50 6.42 0.17 -0.80
C VAL A 50 7.66 -0.68 -0.48
N ARG A 51 8.10 -1.55 -1.40
CA ARG A 51 9.28 -2.42 -1.19
C ARG A 51 10.56 -1.61 -1.01
N ILE A 52 10.78 -0.60 -1.87
CA ILE A 52 11.92 0.30 -1.75
C ILE A 52 11.83 1.11 -0.45
N GLY A 53 10.64 1.59 -0.11
CA GLY A 53 10.41 2.28 1.16
C GLY A 53 10.73 1.41 2.38
N LEU A 54 10.30 0.14 2.39
CA LEU A 54 10.60 -0.81 3.46
C LEU A 54 12.11 -1.09 3.57
N ALA A 55 12.80 -1.26 2.43
CA ALA A 55 14.25 -1.45 2.43
C ALA A 55 14.99 -0.21 2.98
N MET A 56 14.55 1.00 2.61
CA MET A 56 15.09 2.25 3.14
C MET A 56 14.85 2.38 4.65
N LEU A 57 13.65 2.07 5.12
CA LEU A 57 13.31 2.11 6.54
C LEU A 57 14.07 1.06 7.35
N SER A 58 14.25 -0.15 6.81
CA SER A 58 15.08 -1.18 7.42
C SER A 58 16.51 -0.68 7.64
N HIS A 59 17.11 -0.10 6.60
CA HIS A 59 18.46 0.46 6.68
C HIS A 59 18.54 1.62 7.68
N LEU A 60 17.59 2.55 7.65
CA LEU A 60 17.55 3.69 8.55
C LEU A 60 17.35 3.27 10.00
N LEU A 61 16.35 2.45 10.29
CA LEU A 61 16.11 1.97 11.64
C LEU A 61 17.35 1.26 12.18
N HIS A 62 18.00 0.42 11.37
CA HIS A 62 19.24 -0.23 11.76
C HIS A 62 20.36 0.77 12.10
N LYS A 63 20.53 1.82 11.30
CA LYS A 63 21.49 2.91 11.57
C LYS A 63 21.20 3.65 12.88
N HIS A 64 19.93 3.70 13.30
CA HIS A 64 19.48 4.28 14.57
C HIS A 64 19.40 3.25 15.72
N ASN A 65 20.05 2.08 15.59
CA ASN A 65 20.04 0.97 16.56
C ASN A 65 18.64 0.38 16.86
N LEU A 66 17.72 0.47 15.90
CA LEU A 66 16.41 -0.17 15.93
C LEU A 66 16.38 -1.33 14.93
N SER A 67 15.99 -2.51 15.36
CA SER A 67 15.78 -3.63 14.44
C SER A 67 14.36 -3.60 13.89
N LEU A 68 14.20 -3.60 12.56
CA LEU A 68 12.91 -3.81 11.93
C LEU A 68 12.62 -5.32 11.88
N GLN A 69 11.58 -5.75 12.57
CA GLN A 69 11.20 -7.17 12.70
C GLN A 69 9.85 -7.42 12.03
N LEU A 70 9.67 -8.63 11.51
CA LEU A 70 8.36 -9.06 11.03
C LEU A 70 7.49 -9.39 12.24
N GLY A 71 6.35 -8.72 12.40
CA GLY A 71 5.38 -9.10 13.44
C GLY A 71 4.86 -10.52 13.16
N GLU A 72 4.77 -11.36 14.20
CA GLU A 72 4.30 -12.74 14.08
C GLU A 72 2.95 -12.81 13.35
N GLN A 73 2.93 -13.44 12.17
CA GLN A 73 1.73 -13.61 11.33
C GLN A 73 1.04 -12.31 10.84
N ARG A 74 1.68 -11.14 10.99
CA ARG A 74 1.13 -9.83 10.58
C ARG A 74 1.71 -9.31 9.26
N HIS A 75 2.21 -10.21 8.42
CA HIS A 75 2.87 -9.86 7.17
C HIS A 75 2.54 -10.85 6.06
N TYR A 76 2.77 -10.45 4.82
CA TYR A 76 2.51 -11.27 3.64
C TYR A 76 3.81 -11.51 2.85
N GLN A 77 3.86 -12.62 2.11
CA GLN A 77 5.10 -13.23 1.58
C GLN A 77 6.11 -12.26 0.92
N PRO A 78 5.72 -11.29 0.07
CA PRO A 78 6.68 -10.34 -0.53
C PRO A 78 7.41 -9.45 0.47
N ILE A 79 6.82 -9.18 1.64
CA ILE A 79 7.50 -8.47 2.74
C ILE A 79 8.44 -9.46 3.45
N GLU A 80 7.98 -10.67 3.74
CA GLU A 80 8.79 -11.71 4.38
C GLU A 80 10.15 -11.94 3.69
N LEU A 81 10.13 -12.00 2.36
CA LEU A 81 11.32 -12.18 1.52
C LEU A 81 12.37 -11.07 1.66
N LEU A 82 11.97 -9.86 2.09
CA LEU A 82 12.91 -8.75 2.32
C LEU A 82 13.65 -8.85 3.66
N PHE A 83 13.15 -9.69 4.58
CA PHE A 83 13.65 -9.79 5.96
C PHE A 83 14.04 -11.22 6.34
N SER A 84 14.18 -12.14 5.38
CA SER A 84 14.45 -13.58 5.61
C SER A 84 15.86 -13.90 6.15
N HIS A 85 16.60 -12.92 6.67
CA HIS A 85 17.85 -13.18 7.37
C HIS A 85 17.56 -13.27 8.87
N PRO A 86 17.73 -14.45 9.50
CA PRO A 86 17.59 -14.54 10.95
C PRO A 86 18.62 -13.61 11.58
N VAL A 87 18.16 -12.60 12.30
CA VAL A 87 19.02 -11.85 13.20
C VAL A 87 19.53 -12.88 14.22
N PRO A 88 20.86 -13.05 14.38
CA PRO A 88 21.38 -13.98 15.38
C PRO A 88 20.76 -13.65 16.74
N ASN A 89 20.30 -14.68 17.45
CA ASN A 89 19.81 -14.62 18.82
C ASN A 89 20.97 -14.27 19.79
N ASP A 90 21.63 -13.12 19.62
CA ASP A 90 22.40 -12.53 20.70
C ASP A 90 21.41 -11.82 21.62
N ALA A 91 20.85 -12.61 22.54
CA ALA A 91 19.92 -12.22 23.59
C ALA A 91 20.51 -11.24 24.63
N SER A 92 21.51 -10.43 24.25
CA SER A 92 22.18 -9.46 25.13
C SER A 92 22.20 -8.02 24.61
N ALA A 93 21.71 -7.74 23.39
CA ALA A 93 21.49 -6.38 22.92
C ALA A 93 20.02 -6.00 23.04
N GLN A 94 19.72 -5.06 23.93
CA GLN A 94 18.41 -4.42 24.13
C GLN A 94 17.98 -3.58 22.91
N ASN A 95 17.86 -4.18 21.74
CA ASN A 95 17.27 -3.51 20.59
C ASN A 95 15.75 -3.53 20.75
N SER A 96 15.16 -2.40 21.12
CA SER A 96 13.72 -2.20 21.03
C SER A 96 13.29 -2.36 19.57
N GLY A 97 12.80 -3.54 19.21
CA GLY A 97 12.39 -3.86 17.85
C GLY A 97 11.19 -3.01 17.42
N VAL A 98 11.23 -2.51 16.19
CA VAL A 98 10.08 -1.91 15.50
C VAL A 98 9.45 -3.00 14.64
N ASN A 99 8.15 -3.23 14.78
CA ASN A 99 7.47 -4.29 14.03
C ASN A 99 6.93 -3.77 12.70
N ILE A 100 7.03 -4.57 11.65
CA ILE A 100 6.26 -4.37 10.42
C ILE A 100 4.89 -5.00 10.62
N VAL A 101 3.84 -4.22 10.34
CA VAL A 101 2.44 -4.66 10.40
C VAL A 101 1.78 -4.41 9.05
N THR A 102 1.18 -5.44 8.48
CA THR A 102 0.35 -5.33 7.28
C THR A 102 -1.08 -5.04 7.71
N HIS A 103 -1.50 -3.78 7.65
CA HIS A 103 -2.79 -3.35 8.22
C HIS A 103 -3.96 -4.15 7.64
N VAL A 104 -3.92 -4.49 6.36
CA VAL A 104 -4.90 -5.40 5.76
C VAL A 104 -4.17 -6.45 4.93
N ASN A 105 -4.26 -7.71 5.36
CA ASN A 105 -3.63 -8.81 4.65
C ASN A 105 -4.34 -9.06 3.30
N PRO A 106 -3.62 -9.01 2.16
CA PRO A 106 -4.25 -9.13 0.83
C PRO A 106 -4.76 -10.54 0.51
N TYR A 107 -4.37 -11.55 1.28
CA TYR A 107 -4.74 -12.96 1.07
C TYR A 107 -5.87 -13.38 2.00
N THR A 108 -5.85 -12.95 3.26
CA THR A 108 -6.89 -13.35 4.21
C THR A 108 -7.96 -12.29 4.40
N GLY A 109 -7.68 -11.02 4.08
CA GLY A 109 -8.52 -9.87 4.43
C GLY A 109 -8.66 -9.66 5.93
N VAL A 110 -7.73 -10.20 6.73
CA VAL A 110 -7.60 -9.87 8.15
C VAL A 110 -7.12 -8.43 8.26
N ILE A 111 -7.75 -7.69 9.17
CA ILE A 111 -7.38 -6.32 9.54
C ILE A 111 -6.63 -6.41 10.87
N ASP A 112 -5.40 -5.90 10.90
CA ASP A 112 -4.59 -5.82 12.12
C ASP A 112 -4.92 -4.53 12.87
N ASP A 113 -5.25 -4.66 14.17
CA ASP A 113 -5.49 -3.51 15.04
C ASP A 113 -4.21 -2.70 15.28
N LEU A 114 -4.29 -1.40 14.96
CA LEU A 114 -3.19 -0.46 15.07
C LEU A 114 -3.13 0.22 16.45
N GLU A 115 -4.21 0.24 17.24
CA GLU A 115 -4.25 0.94 18.54
C GLU A 115 -3.23 0.37 19.52
N GLY A 116 -3.06 -0.96 19.52
CA GLY A 116 -2.10 -1.66 20.38
C GLY A 116 -0.62 -1.48 20.02
N CYS A 117 -0.30 -0.76 18.93
CA CYS A 117 1.08 -0.62 18.46
C CYS A 117 1.85 0.55 19.08
N GLU A 118 1.22 1.40 19.90
CA GLU A 118 1.80 2.60 20.55
C GLU A 118 2.64 3.48 19.60
N GLY A 119 2.33 3.47 18.31
CA GLY A 119 3.11 4.20 17.32
C GLY A 119 4.52 3.66 17.03
N LYS A 120 4.86 2.45 17.49
CA LYS A 120 6.17 1.82 17.30
C LYS A 120 6.18 0.77 16.19
N ALA A 121 5.21 0.83 15.29
CA ALA A 121 5.10 -0.09 14.15
C ALA A 121 5.25 0.65 12.81
N VAL A 122 5.93 -0.01 11.88
CA VAL A 122 5.94 0.36 10.45
C VAL A 122 4.77 -0.32 9.77
N VAL A 123 3.79 0.48 9.36
CA VAL A 123 2.55 -0.04 8.79
C VAL A 123 2.62 -0.12 7.27
N ASP A 124 2.46 -1.31 6.69
CA ASP A 124 2.09 -1.43 5.28
C ASP A 124 0.60 -1.16 5.13
N ALA A 125 0.29 0.02 4.61
CA ALA A 125 -1.05 0.53 4.38
C ALA A 125 -1.53 0.31 2.94
N SER A 126 -0.91 -0.63 2.23
CA SER A 126 -1.24 -1.01 0.85
C SER A 126 -2.74 -1.17 0.55
N HIS A 127 -3.51 -1.65 1.53
CA HIS A 127 -4.92 -2.00 1.38
C HIS A 127 -5.87 -1.25 2.32
N SER A 128 -5.34 -0.28 3.08
CA SER A 128 -6.11 0.61 3.97
C SER A 128 -6.00 2.10 3.60
N PHE A 129 -4.90 2.52 2.99
CA PHE A 129 -4.77 3.89 2.50
C PHE A 129 -5.77 4.17 1.38
N ALA A 130 -6.46 5.31 1.45
CA ALA A 130 -7.50 5.71 0.49
C ALA A 130 -8.66 4.71 0.35
N THR A 131 -9.00 3.98 1.42
CA THR A 131 -10.20 3.13 1.52
C THR A 131 -11.06 3.56 2.72
N GLY A 132 -12.08 2.77 3.06
CA GLY A 132 -12.86 2.97 4.29
C GLY A 132 -12.06 2.86 5.59
N LEU A 133 -10.82 2.33 5.55
CA LEU A 133 -9.92 2.23 6.71
C LEU A 133 -8.89 3.37 6.76
N HIS A 134 -9.04 4.40 5.93
CA HIS A 134 -8.08 5.49 5.86
C HIS A 134 -8.02 6.31 7.15
N ASP A 135 -9.17 6.65 7.74
CA ASP A 135 -9.22 7.44 8.98
C ASP A 135 -8.61 6.67 10.16
N GLU A 136 -8.85 5.37 10.26
CA GLU A 136 -8.23 4.49 11.27
C GLU A 136 -6.70 4.45 11.09
N LEU A 137 -6.23 4.27 9.86
CA LEU A 137 -4.81 4.28 9.53
C LEU A 137 -4.14 5.58 9.98
N ILE A 138 -4.66 6.74 9.59
CA ILE A 138 -4.01 8.02 9.90
C ILE A 138 -4.17 8.39 11.38
N THR A 139 -5.17 7.85 12.08
CA THR A 139 -5.33 8.10 13.52
C THR A 139 -4.31 7.30 14.33
N ASN A 140 -4.13 6.03 13.98
CA ASN A 140 -3.42 5.07 14.85
C ASN A 140 -1.98 4.76 14.43
N SER A 141 -1.55 5.17 13.22
CA SER A 141 -0.19 4.91 12.74
C SER A 141 0.78 6.08 12.99
N SER A 142 2.04 5.74 13.25
CA SER A 142 3.12 6.74 13.38
C SER A 142 4.02 6.81 12.17
N ILE A 143 4.18 5.69 11.50
CA ILE A 143 4.78 5.62 10.19
C ILE A 143 4.04 4.59 9.37
N PHE A 144 3.68 4.96 8.15
CA PHE A 144 3.06 4.04 7.21
C PHE A 144 3.57 4.23 5.79
N LEU A 145 3.46 3.16 5.01
CA LEU A 145 3.77 3.15 3.59
C LEU A 145 2.52 2.84 2.78
N ALA A 146 2.28 3.60 1.72
CA ALA A 146 1.13 3.37 0.85
C ALA A 146 1.49 3.59 -0.62
N PRO A 147 1.15 2.65 -1.53
CA PRO A 147 1.30 2.84 -2.96
C PRO A 147 0.21 3.78 -3.50
N LEU A 148 0.59 4.68 -4.39
CA LEU A 148 -0.34 5.66 -4.97
C LEU A 148 -1.17 5.08 -6.14
N HIS A 149 -0.81 3.91 -6.68
CA HIS A 149 -1.52 3.29 -7.81
C HIS A 149 -2.66 2.34 -7.41
N LYS A 150 -2.77 1.97 -6.13
CA LYS A 150 -3.84 1.06 -5.69
C LYS A 150 -5.13 1.85 -5.43
N HIS A 151 -5.51 2.02 -4.17
CA HIS A 151 -6.78 2.63 -3.81
C HIS A 151 -6.81 4.15 -3.94
N ALA A 152 -5.66 4.82 -4.09
CA ALA A 152 -5.61 6.23 -4.47
C ALA A 152 -5.81 6.43 -5.99
N SER A 153 -5.43 5.44 -6.81
CA SER A 153 -5.51 5.48 -8.28
C SER A 153 -4.87 6.75 -8.88
N VAL A 154 -3.71 7.15 -8.34
CA VAL A 154 -2.99 8.39 -8.71
C VAL A 154 -1.87 8.09 -9.72
N ALA A 155 -0.87 7.28 -9.37
CA ALA A 155 0.25 6.99 -10.27
C ALA A 155 0.98 5.68 -9.92
N VAL A 156 1.41 4.97 -10.96
CA VAL A 156 2.31 3.80 -10.86
C VAL A 156 3.75 4.29 -10.64
N GLY A 157 4.54 3.48 -9.93
CA GLY A 157 5.93 3.84 -9.63
C GLY A 157 6.07 4.93 -8.56
N LEU A 158 4.99 5.19 -7.79
CA LEU A 158 5.03 6.01 -6.59
C LEU A 158 4.36 5.32 -5.40
N ALA A 159 5.00 5.50 -4.25
CA ALA A 159 4.46 5.24 -2.93
C ALA A 159 4.88 6.39 -2.00
N ILE A 160 4.13 6.55 -0.92
CA ILE A 160 4.49 7.46 0.17
C ILE A 160 5.05 6.67 1.35
N ILE A 161 5.97 7.30 2.06
CA ILE A 161 6.26 7.04 3.47
C ILE A 161 5.73 8.27 4.21
N ALA A 162 4.76 8.10 5.09
CA ALA A 162 4.24 9.18 5.93
C ALA A 162 4.74 8.95 7.35
N VAL A 163 5.37 9.96 7.97
CA VAL A 163 6.00 9.87 9.29
C VAL A 163 5.47 10.98 10.20
N ARG A 164 5.01 10.62 11.40
CA ARG A 164 4.67 11.58 12.45
C ARG A 164 5.93 12.25 12.99
N PRO A 165 6.11 13.57 12.84
CA PRO A 165 7.32 14.25 13.26
C PRO A 165 7.54 14.18 14.78
N GLU A 166 6.49 14.04 15.58
CA GLU A 166 6.53 13.88 17.04
C GLU A 166 7.11 12.54 17.50
N HIS A 167 7.09 11.50 16.66
CA HIS A 167 7.54 10.15 17.02
C HIS A 167 8.93 9.81 16.49
N TYR A 168 9.47 10.61 15.56
CA TYR A 168 10.76 10.34 14.91
C TYR A 168 11.66 11.58 14.90
N SER A 169 12.96 11.35 15.15
CA SER A 169 13.95 12.42 15.22
C SER A 169 14.06 13.23 13.92
N CYS A 170 14.43 14.50 14.04
CA CYS A 170 14.72 15.36 12.89
C CYS A 170 15.82 14.76 11.99
N LEU A 171 16.79 14.06 12.60
CA LEU A 171 17.83 13.36 11.86
C LEU A 171 17.25 12.26 10.97
N PHE A 172 16.42 11.37 11.53
CA PHE A 172 15.76 10.28 10.78
C PHE A 172 14.97 10.82 9.57
N ARG A 173 14.20 11.90 9.80
CA ARG A 173 13.40 12.56 8.76
C ARG A 173 14.26 13.24 7.69
N SER A 174 15.38 13.83 8.08
CA SER A 174 16.34 14.44 7.15
C SER A 174 17.00 13.40 6.25
N GLU A 175 17.29 12.20 6.75
CA GLU A 175 17.85 11.13 5.94
C GLU A 175 16.82 10.55 4.95
N LEU A 176 15.54 10.46 5.34
CA LEU A 176 14.47 10.13 4.41
C LEU A 176 14.37 11.14 3.26
N ARG A 177 14.54 12.45 3.51
CA ARG A 177 14.64 13.47 2.44
C ARG A 177 15.80 13.19 1.48
N LEU A 178 16.95 12.76 1.98
CA LEU A 178 18.11 12.43 1.14
C LEU A 178 17.81 11.26 0.20
N PHE A 179 17.12 10.22 0.70
CA PHE A 179 16.74 9.08 -0.12
C PHE A 179 15.62 9.39 -1.13
N GLU A 180 14.61 10.17 -0.74
CA GLU A 180 13.57 10.66 -1.67
C GLU A 180 14.23 11.37 -2.88
N GLY A 181 15.24 12.20 -2.60
CA GLY A 181 16.01 12.93 -3.61
C GLY A 181 16.63 12.03 -4.69
N SER A 182 16.98 10.79 -4.34
CA SER A 182 17.72 9.85 -5.18
C SER A 182 16.85 8.75 -5.82
N THR A 183 15.60 8.60 -5.39
CA THR A 183 14.74 7.47 -5.80
C THR A 183 13.63 7.88 -6.76
N VAL A 184 13.09 9.10 -6.69
CA VAL A 184 11.91 9.46 -7.47
C VAL A 184 12.24 10.22 -8.76
N SER A 185 11.76 9.71 -9.89
CA SER A 185 11.89 10.32 -11.21
C SER A 185 10.80 11.37 -11.49
N GLN A 186 11.07 12.29 -12.41
CA GLN A 186 10.14 13.36 -12.80
C GLN A 186 8.77 12.85 -13.29
N ARG A 187 8.77 11.84 -14.17
CA ARG A 187 7.56 11.43 -14.90
C ARG A 187 6.42 10.95 -13.98
N PRO A 188 6.64 10.01 -13.03
CA PRO A 188 5.57 9.61 -12.11
C PRO A 188 5.00 10.76 -11.28
N LEU A 189 5.83 11.76 -10.92
CA LEU A 189 5.37 12.94 -10.19
C LEU A 189 4.40 13.78 -11.02
N GLN A 190 4.74 14.01 -12.29
CA GLN A 190 3.87 14.76 -13.21
C GLN A 190 2.57 14.01 -13.45
N GLU A 191 2.64 12.70 -13.74
CA GLU A 191 1.45 11.85 -13.94
C GLU A 191 0.53 11.85 -12.71
N ALA A 192 1.11 11.84 -11.50
CA ALA A 192 0.35 11.93 -10.25
C ALA A 192 -0.36 13.28 -10.11
N ILE A 193 0.33 14.39 -10.35
CA ILE A 193 -0.23 15.74 -10.30
C ILE A 193 -1.36 15.89 -11.30
N ASP A 194 -1.12 15.50 -12.57
CA ASP A 194 -2.11 15.59 -13.64
C ASP A 194 -3.37 14.77 -13.32
N THR A 195 -3.19 13.58 -12.73
CA THR A 195 -4.30 12.73 -12.29
C THR A 195 -5.10 13.39 -11.17
N MET A 196 -4.43 14.00 -10.19
CA MET A 196 -5.09 14.67 -9.07
C MET A 196 -5.81 15.95 -9.48
N ASP A 197 -5.35 16.60 -10.56
CA ASP A 197 -5.97 17.80 -11.13
C ASP A 197 -7.13 17.49 -12.09
N ALA A 198 -7.29 16.23 -12.51
CA ALA A 198 -8.39 15.82 -13.35
C ALA A 198 -9.75 16.01 -12.63
N PRO A 199 -10.72 16.76 -13.20
CA PRO A 199 -12.01 17.02 -12.54
C PRO A 199 -12.84 15.77 -12.24
N THR A 200 -12.58 14.68 -12.97
CA THR A 200 -13.24 13.38 -12.82
C THR A 200 -12.60 12.51 -11.75
N TRP A 201 -11.38 12.82 -11.32
CA TRP A 201 -10.70 12.05 -10.29
C TRP A 201 -11.43 12.22 -8.95
N ARG A 202 -11.51 11.13 -8.19
CA ARG A 202 -11.93 11.15 -6.79
C ARG A 202 -10.91 10.38 -5.96
N PRO A 203 -10.63 10.80 -4.72
CA PRO A 203 -9.45 10.32 -4.00
C PRO A 203 -9.57 8.98 -3.28
N TYR A 204 -10.77 8.47 -3.03
CA TYR A 204 -10.98 7.24 -2.26
C TYR A 204 -11.56 6.11 -3.11
N ASN A 205 -11.13 4.88 -2.82
CA ASN A 205 -11.87 3.68 -3.18
C ASN A 205 -12.95 3.41 -2.13
N VAL A 206 -14.20 3.68 -2.50
CA VAL A 206 -15.36 3.56 -1.62
C VAL A 206 -16.12 2.25 -1.82
N ALA A 207 -15.58 1.33 -2.61
CA ALA A 207 -16.17 -0.01 -2.72
C ALA A 207 -16.08 -0.75 -1.39
N SER A 208 -17.19 -1.36 -0.99
CA SER A 208 -17.31 -2.21 0.19
C SER A 208 -17.90 -3.56 -0.23
N ILE A 209 -17.44 -4.63 0.41
CA ILE A 209 -17.99 -5.98 0.27
C ILE A 209 -18.22 -6.53 1.67
N GLU A 210 -19.44 -6.99 1.91
CA GLU A 210 -19.83 -7.67 3.15
C GLU A 210 -19.44 -9.15 3.12
N LYS A 211 -19.59 -9.82 4.27
CA LYS A 211 -19.40 -11.27 4.36
C LYS A 211 -20.34 -11.98 3.38
N ILE A 212 -19.75 -12.83 2.55
CA ILE A 212 -20.45 -13.66 1.57
C ILE A 212 -20.44 -15.11 2.04
N ASP A 213 -21.62 -15.73 1.97
CA ASP A 213 -21.80 -17.16 2.17
C ASP A 213 -22.69 -17.71 1.06
N LEU A 214 -22.07 -18.33 0.07
CA LEU A 214 -22.71 -18.69 -1.19
C LEU A 214 -22.68 -20.21 -1.41
N PRO A 215 -23.83 -20.90 -1.35
CA PRO A 215 -23.94 -22.27 -1.82
C PRO A 215 -23.85 -22.30 -3.36
N LEU A 216 -23.01 -23.19 -3.88
CA LEU A 216 -22.82 -23.41 -5.31
C LEU A 216 -23.61 -24.62 -5.79
N THR A 217 -23.92 -24.64 -7.09
CA THR A 217 -24.70 -25.71 -7.75
C THR A 217 -24.00 -27.07 -7.73
N ASN A 218 -22.68 -27.11 -7.60
CA ASN A 218 -21.88 -28.33 -7.51
C ASN A 218 -21.75 -28.88 -6.08
N GLY A 219 -22.53 -28.35 -5.12
CA GLY A 219 -22.51 -28.78 -3.71
C GLY A 219 -21.38 -28.17 -2.87
N LEU A 220 -20.50 -27.37 -3.47
CA LEU A 220 -19.52 -26.57 -2.72
C LEU A 220 -20.21 -25.37 -2.05
N ARG A 221 -19.59 -24.87 -0.98
CA ARG A 221 -20.00 -23.63 -0.31
C ARG A 221 -18.80 -22.69 -0.27
N LEU A 222 -18.97 -21.48 -0.79
CA LEU A 222 -17.95 -20.44 -0.74
C LEU A 222 -18.28 -19.46 0.38
N THR A 223 -17.45 -19.45 1.41
CA THR A 223 -17.57 -18.51 2.53
C THR A 223 -16.37 -17.59 2.53
N SER A 224 -16.61 -16.28 2.52
CA SER A 224 -15.55 -15.28 2.53
C SER A 224 -14.85 -15.24 3.90
N VAL A 225 -13.52 -15.22 3.92
CA VAL A 225 -12.71 -15.09 5.14
C VAL A 225 -12.35 -13.65 5.49
N SER A 226 -12.31 -12.76 4.50
CA SER A 226 -11.98 -11.33 4.66
C SER A 226 -12.98 -10.59 5.54
N ALA A 227 -12.53 -9.57 6.28
CA ALA A 227 -13.42 -8.67 7.01
C ALA A 227 -14.44 -7.97 6.10
N SER A 228 -15.61 -7.64 6.65
CA SER A 228 -16.61 -6.77 6.00
C SER A 228 -16.05 -5.37 5.76
N GLY A 229 -16.61 -4.64 4.79
CA GLY A 229 -16.23 -3.25 4.54
C GLY A 229 -15.03 -3.08 3.61
N LEU A 230 -14.30 -4.16 3.30
CA LEU A 230 -13.11 -4.11 2.46
C LEU A 230 -13.50 -3.99 0.96
N PRO A 231 -12.66 -3.35 0.13
CA PRO A 231 -12.89 -3.29 -1.32
C PRO A 231 -12.56 -4.60 -2.05
N PHE A 232 -12.43 -5.71 -1.32
CA PHE A 232 -12.23 -7.04 -1.86
C PHE A 232 -12.76 -8.09 -0.89
N ALA A 233 -13.08 -9.27 -1.43
CA ALA A 233 -13.39 -10.45 -0.63
C ALA A 233 -12.43 -11.60 -0.94
N CYS A 234 -12.01 -12.32 0.09
CA CYS A 234 -11.12 -13.47 -0.01
C CYS A 234 -11.87 -14.77 0.29
N PHE A 235 -11.62 -15.80 -0.50
CA PHE A 235 -12.25 -17.12 -0.42
C PHE A 235 -11.16 -18.21 -0.43
N PRO A 236 -11.14 -19.11 0.56
CA PRO A 236 -10.27 -20.28 0.53
C PRO A 236 -10.72 -21.22 -0.59
N VAL A 237 -9.85 -21.46 -1.56
CA VAL A 237 -10.09 -22.36 -2.70
C VAL A 237 -8.83 -23.14 -2.99
N ALA A 238 -8.89 -24.47 -2.86
CA ALA A 238 -7.71 -25.34 -2.96
C ALA A 238 -7.04 -25.30 -4.34
N THR A 239 -7.84 -25.44 -5.40
CA THR A 239 -7.38 -25.44 -6.80
C THR A 239 -8.46 -24.92 -7.73
N LEU A 240 -8.05 -24.25 -8.80
CA LEU A 240 -8.91 -23.77 -9.87
C LEU A 240 -8.41 -24.30 -11.20
N SER A 241 -9.33 -24.61 -12.13
CA SER A 241 -8.95 -24.97 -13.49
C SER A 241 -8.38 -23.78 -14.26
N GLU A 242 -7.63 -24.02 -15.35
CA GLU A 242 -7.13 -22.94 -16.20
C GLU A 242 -8.26 -22.04 -16.74
N GLU A 243 -9.41 -22.63 -17.05
CA GLU A 243 -10.57 -21.87 -17.52
C GLU A 243 -11.10 -20.93 -16.43
N GLN A 244 -11.18 -21.42 -15.18
CA GLN A 244 -11.57 -20.60 -14.04
C GLN A 244 -10.56 -19.48 -13.78
N LEU A 245 -9.26 -19.76 -13.85
CA LEU A 245 -8.22 -18.74 -13.70
C LEU A 245 -8.32 -17.64 -14.77
N ARG A 246 -8.68 -17.99 -16.01
CA ARG A 246 -8.93 -17.01 -17.08
C ARG A 246 -10.17 -16.17 -16.78
N LYS A 247 -11.28 -16.79 -16.35
CA LYS A 247 -12.51 -16.09 -15.97
C LYS A 247 -12.29 -15.14 -14.80
N ILE A 248 -11.56 -15.55 -13.76
CA ILE A 248 -11.21 -14.73 -12.59
C ILE A 248 -10.52 -13.43 -12.99
N LYS A 249 -9.54 -13.50 -13.91
CA LYS A 249 -8.85 -12.30 -14.40
C LYS A 249 -9.77 -11.31 -15.12
N GLN A 250 -10.84 -11.80 -15.75
CA GLN A 250 -11.83 -10.96 -16.43
C GLN A 250 -12.81 -10.27 -15.45
N MET A 251 -12.82 -10.69 -14.19
CA MET A 251 -13.79 -10.26 -13.15
C MET A 251 -13.09 -9.50 -12.02
N ASP A 252 -11.96 -8.86 -12.31
CA ASP A 252 -11.09 -8.17 -11.33
C ASP A 252 -10.68 -9.06 -10.13
N GLY A 253 -10.57 -10.36 -10.41
CA GLY A 253 -10.15 -11.37 -9.46
C GLY A 253 -8.66 -11.72 -9.57
N SER A 254 -8.12 -12.28 -8.49
CA SER A 254 -6.76 -12.80 -8.42
C SER A 254 -6.76 -14.10 -7.65
N TYR A 255 -6.00 -15.08 -8.11
CA TYR A 255 -5.77 -16.32 -7.38
C TYR A 255 -4.33 -16.37 -6.88
N PHE A 256 -4.17 -16.65 -5.59
CA PHE A 256 -2.89 -16.75 -4.91
C PHE A 256 -2.61 -18.21 -4.60
N GLU A 257 -1.88 -18.88 -5.49
CA GLU A 257 -1.58 -20.31 -5.39
C GLU A 257 -0.93 -20.70 -4.06
N HIS A 258 0.06 -19.93 -3.61
CA HIS A 258 0.78 -20.17 -2.34
C HIS A 258 -0.12 -20.08 -1.10
N ALA A 259 -1.24 -19.38 -1.18
CA ALA A 259 -2.17 -19.19 -0.06
C ALA A 259 -3.51 -19.89 -0.30
N HIS A 260 -3.67 -20.63 -1.40
CA HIS A 260 -4.93 -21.25 -1.82
C HIS A 260 -6.13 -20.31 -1.69
N THR A 261 -5.96 -19.07 -2.17
CA THR A 261 -6.91 -17.98 -1.93
C THR A 261 -7.35 -17.38 -3.26
N LEU A 262 -8.66 -17.35 -3.49
CA LEU A 262 -9.29 -16.50 -4.49
C LEU A 262 -9.65 -15.14 -3.86
N ARG A 263 -9.22 -14.04 -4.47
CA ARG A 263 -9.64 -12.70 -4.11
C ARG A 263 -10.41 -12.05 -5.25
N ILE A 264 -11.61 -11.55 -4.97
CA ILE A 264 -12.39 -10.73 -5.92
C ILE A 264 -12.35 -9.28 -5.43
N SER A 265 -11.94 -8.36 -6.29
CA SER A 265 -11.74 -6.95 -5.92
C SER A 265 -12.79 -6.05 -6.58
N ARG A 266 -13.08 -4.92 -5.95
CA ARG A 266 -13.96 -3.88 -6.47
C ARG A 266 -13.33 -2.50 -6.29
N SER A 267 -13.64 -1.63 -7.24
CA SER A 267 -13.17 -0.26 -7.24
C SER A 267 -14.34 0.67 -7.55
N THR A 268 -14.58 1.63 -6.68
CA THR A 268 -15.53 2.71 -6.93
C THR A 268 -14.93 3.99 -6.39
N ARG A 269 -14.88 5.03 -7.21
CA ARG A 269 -14.23 6.29 -6.86
C ARG A 269 -15.20 7.19 -6.10
N GLY A 270 -14.81 7.68 -4.94
CA GLY A 270 -15.66 8.52 -4.10
C GLY A 270 -14.89 9.39 -3.10
N LYS A 271 -15.61 9.93 -2.11
CA LYS A 271 -15.08 10.76 -1.02
C LYS A 271 -14.87 9.94 0.26
N CYS A 272 -14.07 10.47 1.21
CA CYS A 272 -13.59 9.81 2.43
C CYS A 272 -14.67 9.17 3.34
N SER A 273 -15.95 9.55 3.20
CA SER A 273 -17.05 9.08 4.04
C SER A 273 -18.11 8.26 3.29
N GLN A 274 -17.88 7.96 2.01
CA GLN A 274 -18.82 7.20 1.21
C GLN A 274 -18.46 5.72 1.25
N GLN A 275 -19.48 4.88 1.20
CA GLN A 275 -19.35 3.45 0.94
C GLN A 275 -20.39 3.04 -0.09
N VAL A 276 -19.99 2.18 -1.02
CA VAL A 276 -20.83 1.60 -2.06
C VAL A 276 -20.69 0.10 -1.94
N ASP A 277 -21.78 -0.55 -1.55
CA ASP A 277 -21.85 -2.00 -1.40
C ASP A 277 -21.82 -2.69 -2.78
N HIS A 278 -20.87 -3.59 -2.97
CA HIS A 278 -20.69 -4.42 -4.16
C HIS A 278 -20.92 -5.91 -3.91
N THR A 279 -21.40 -6.30 -2.72
CA THR A 279 -21.59 -7.70 -2.31
C THR A 279 -22.38 -8.50 -3.34
N GLY A 280 -23.51 -7.96 -3.83
CA GLY A 280 -24.32 -8.60 -4.87
C GLY A 280 -23.54 -8.87 -6.16
N SER A 281 -22.75 -7.90 -6.63
CA SER A 281 -21.93 -8.06 -7.84
C SER A 281 -20.87 -9.15 -7.69
N VAL A 282 -20.32 -9.34 -6.49
CA VAL A 282 -19.35 -10.39 -6.20
C VAL A 282 -20.04 -11.75 -6.18
N ILE A 283 -21.24 -11.83 -5.59
CA ILE A 283 -22.06 -13.05 -5.61
C ILE A 283 -22.39 -13.47 -7.06
N ASP A 284 -22.81 -12.53 -7.90
CA ASP A 284 -23.12 -12.80 -9.32
C ASP A 284 -21.90 -13.31 -10.09
N ASP A 285 -20.72 -12.80 -9.77
CA ASP A 285 -19.47 -13.21 -10.39
C ASP A 285 -19.05 -14.61 -9.95
N LEU A 286 -19.15 -14.91 -8.65
CA LEU A 286 -18.88 -16.24 -8.12
C LEU A 286 -19.88 -17.27 -8.68
N ALA A 287 -21.17 -16.93 -8.76
CA ALA A 287 -22.17 -17.78 -9.37
C ALA A 287 -21.83 -18.08 -10.84
N ARG A 288 -21.38 -17.08 -11.61
CA ARG A 288 -20.94 -17.26 -13.01
C ARG A 288 -19.68 -18.11 -13.15
N LEU A 289 -18.75 -18.03 -12.20
CA LEU A 289 -17.50 -18.80 -12.23
C LEU A 289 -17.72 -20.30 -12.02
N TRP A 290 -18.75 -20.68 -11.26
CA TRP A 290 -19.11 -22.08 -10.96
C TRP A 290 -20.37 -22.60 -11.64
N SER A 291 -21.08 -21.76 -12.39
CA SER A 291 -22.11 -22.19 -13.35
C SER A 291 -21.47 -23.08 -14.43
N GLN A 292 -21.82 -24.36 -14.45
CA GLN A 292 -21.49 -25.26 -15.55
C GLN A 292 -22.26 -24.80 -16.80
N LYS A 293 -21.55 -24.65 -17.92
CA LYS A 293 -22.17 -24.86 -19.25
C LYS A 293 -21.99 -26.33 -19.61
#